data_AF-A0A699TVX8-F1
#
_entry.id   AF-A0A699TVX8-F1
#
_cell.length_a   1.000
_cell.length_b   1.000
_cell.length_c   1.000
_cell.angle_alpha   90.00
_cell.angle_beta   90.00
_cell.angle_gamma   90.00
#
_symmetry.space_group_name_H-M   'P 1'
#
loop_
_entity.id
_entity.type
_entity.pdbx_description
1 polymer ?
#
loop_
_entity_poly.entity_id
_entity_poly.type
_entity_poly.pdbx_seq_one_letter_code
_entity_poly.pdbx_strand_id
1 'polypeptide(L)'
;KELNKRQRQWLELLSEYDCDIHYHPGKANVVADALSRKEREPPLRVRALVMTIGLDLPRQILNAQTKARKPENIKKEDVRGMLVEDFKRFKKS
;
A
#
# COMPACT_ATOMS: atom_id res chain seq x y z
N LYS A 1 37.88 14.89 -13.17
CA LYS A 1 36.41 14.73 -13.29
C LYS A 1 35.90 14.19 -11.96
N GLU A 2 35.00 14.90 -11.28
CA GLU A 2 34.46 14.47 -9.99
C GLU A 2 33.21 13.59 -10.19
N LEU A 3 33.08 12.53 -9.39
CA LEU A 3 31.95 11.60 -9.46
C LEU A 3 30.77 12.12 -8.64
N ASN A 4 29.57 12.01 -9.21
CA ASN A 4 28.32 12.30 -8.51
C ASN A 4 28.17 11.37 -7.29
N LYS A 5 27.50 11.82 -6.22
CA LYS A 5 27.18 11.01 -5.02
C LYS A 5 26.64 9.62 -5.37
N ARG A 6 25.75 9.51 -6.37
CA ARG A 6 25.22 8.21 -6.80
C ARG A 6 26.32 7.29 -7.34
N GLN A 7 27.24 7.82 -8.14
CA GLN A 7 28.33 7.03 -8.73
C GLN A 7 29.32 6.55 -7.66
N ARG A 8 29.59 7.37 -6.63
CA ARG A 8 30.42 6.97 -5.49
C ARG A 8 29.79 5.81 -4.71
N GLN A 9 28.50 5.90 -4.40
CA GLN A 9 27.77 4.82 -3.71
C GLN A 9 27.80 3.50 -4.49
N TRP A 10 27.65 3.56 -5.82
CA TRP A 10 27.75 2.36 -6.66
C TRP A 10 29.16 1.77 -6.67
N LEU A 11 30.21 2.60 -6.65
CA LEU A 11 31.59 2.11 -6.60
C LEU A 11 31.94 1.47 -5.25
N GLU A 12 31.47 2.04 -4.14
CA GLU A 12 31.62 1.43 -2.81
C GLU A 12 30.97 0.04 -2.79
N LEU A 13 29.74 -0.08 -3.29
CA LEU A 13 29.05 -1.37 -3.37
C LEU A 13 29.78 -2.38 -4.25
N LEU A 14 30.28 -1.95 -5.42
CA LEU A 14 30.99 -2.84 -6.34
C LEU A 14 32.35 -3.28 -5.78
N SER A 15 32.99 -2.49 -4.92
CA SER A 15 34.26 -2.85 -4.29
C SER A 15 34.17 -4.05 -3.34
N GLU A 16 32.96 -4.40 -2.90
CA GLU A 16 32.70 -5.59 -2.08
C GLU A 16 32.73 -6.89 -2.90
N TYR A 17 32.68 -6.78 -4.23
CA TYR A 17 32.68 -7.90 -5.16
C TYR A 17 33.98 -7.93 -5.97
N ASP A 18 34.54 -9.13 -6.18
CA ASP A 18 35.65 -9.33 -7.10
C ASP A 18 35.11 -9.36 -8.55
N CYS A 19 34.83 -8.18 -9.10
CA CYS A 19 34.29 -8.03 -10.44
C CYS A 19 34.96 -6.91 -11.24
N ASP A 20 35.33 -7.23 -12.48
CA ASP A 20 35.83 -6.24 -13.45
C ASP A 20 34.70 -5.70 -14.31
N ILE A 21 34.61 -4.37 -14.42
CA ILE A 21 33.58 -3.70 -15.22
C ILE A 21 34.06 -3.59 -16.67
N HIS A 22 33.54 -4.45 -17.54
CA HIS A 22 33.79 -4.37 -18.98
C HIS A 22 32.61 -3.76 -19.74
N TYR A 23 32.87 -2.68 -20.49
CA TYR A 23 31.88 -2.08 -21.37
C TYR A 23 31.93 -2.72 -22.77
N HIS A 24 30.82 -3.33 -23.18
CA HIS A 24 30.67 -3.91 -24.51
C HIS A 24 29.67 -3.11 -25.36
N PRO A 25 30.15 -2.25 -26.29
CA PRO A 25 29.26 -1.51 -27.16
C PRO A 25 28.55 -2.42 -28.18
N GLY A 26 27.30 -2.09 -28.51
CA GLY A 26 26.57 -2.66 -29.65
C GLY A 26 25.87 -4.00 -29.37
N LYS A 27 26.11 -5.00 -30.23
CA LYS A 27 25.32 -6.26 -30.31
C LYS A 27 25.33 -7.12 -29.04
N ALA A 28 26.35 -6.99 -28.19
CA ALA A 28 26.41 -7.71 -26.92
C ALA A 28 25.34 -7.23 -25.92
N ASN A 29 24.87 -5.99 -26.04
CA ASN A 29 23.83 -5.44 -25.19
C ASN A 29 22.41 -5.83 -25.63
N VAL A 30 22.26 -6.51 -26.78
CA VAL A 30 20.93 -6.88 -27.32
C VAL A 30 20.20 -7.82 -26.37
N VAL A 31 20.90 -8.76 -25.75
CA VAL A 31 20.31 -9.71 -24.78
C VAL A 31 19.88 -8.96 -23.51
N ALA A 32 20.74 -8.10 -22.96
CA ALA A 32 20.43 -7.32 -21.77
C ALA A 32 19.28 -6.31 -22.02
N ASP A 33 19.27 -5.65 -23.17
CA ASP A 33 18.20 -4.73 -23.58
C ASP A 33 16.87 -5.46 -23.80
N ALA A 34 16.89 -6.64 -24.45
CA ALA A 34 15.71 -7.48 -24.61
C ALA A 34 15.15 -7.96 -23.26
N LEU A 35 16.01 -8.32 -22.31
CA LEU A 35 15.61 -8.72 -20.95
C LEU A 35 15.12 -7.52 -20.12
N SER A 36 15.73 -6.35 -20.25
CA SER A 36 15.31 -5.14 -19.53
C SER A 36 13.97 -4.60 -20.03
N ARG A 37 13.64 -4.85 -21.29
CA ARG A 37 12.35 -4.48 -21.90
C ARG A 37 11.24 -5.47 -21.59
N LYS A 38 11.53 -6.60 -20.93
CA LYS A 38 10.48 -7.49 -20.43
C LYS A 38 9.74 -6.75 -19.32
N GLU A 39 8.59 -6.20 -19.71
CA GLU A 39 7.65 -5.49 -18.85
C GLU A 39 7.54 -6.19 -17.50
N ARG A 40 7.88 -5.47 -16.42
CA ARG A 40 6.99 -5.49 -15.27
C ARG A 40 5.70 -4.91 -15.83
N GLU A 41 4.85 -5.76 -16.42
CA GLU A 41 3.49 -5.35 -16.74
C GLU A 41 3.00 -4.67 -15.46
N PRO A 42 2.66 -3.37 -15.48
CA PRO A 42 1.95 -2.80 -14.35
C PRO A 42 0.75 -3.71 -14.17
N PRO A 43 0.54 -4.36 -13.01
CA PRO A 43 -0.50 -5.37 -12.91
C PRO A 43 -1.80 -4.77 -13.42
N LEU A 44 -2.26 -5.28 -14.57
CA LEU A 44 -3.26 -4.63 -15.43
C LEU A 44 -4.65 -4.47 -14.79
N ARG A 45 -4.80 -4.71 -13.48
CA ARG A 45 -6.09 -4.88 -12.82
C ARG A 45 -6.20 -4.28 -11.42
N VAL A 46 -5.31 -3.36 -11.03
CA VAL A 46 -5.46 -2.69 -9.72
C VAL A 46 -6.61 -1.66 -9.75
N ARG A 47 -6.87 -0.98 -10.88
CA ARG A 47 -7.89 0.07 -10.94
C ARG A 47 -9.32 -0.44 -10.77
N ALA A 48 -9.68 -1.56 -11.42
CA ALA A 48 -11.01 -2.14 -11.30
C ALA A 48 -11.26 -2.67 -9.88
N LEU A 49 -10.32 -3.45 -9.32
CA LEU A 49 -10.45 -4.00 -7.97
C LEU A 49 -10.44 -2.91 -6.89
N VAL A 50 -9.64 -1.84 -7.05
CA VAL A 50 -9.65 -0.68 -6.16
C VAL A 50 -10.98 0.09 -6.24
N MET A 51 -11.58 0.23 -7.43
CA MET A 51 -12.90 0.84 -7.57
C MET A 51 -14.01 -0.03 -6.94
N THR A 52 -13.95 -1.35 -7.12
CA THR A 52 -14.92 -2.27 -6.52
C THR A 52 -14.80 -2.31 -5.01
N ILE A 53 -13.60 -2.47 -4.45
CA ILE A 53 -13.38 -2.49 -3.00
C ILE A 53 -13.62 -1.11 -2.37
N GLY A 54 -13.15 -0.04 -3.02
CA GLY A 54 -13.23 1.33 -2.51
C GLY A 54 -14.65 1.88 -2.44
N LEU A 55 -15.54 1.49 -3.36
CA LEU A 55 -16.93 1.96 -3.38
C LEU A 55 -17.90 1.03 -2.65
N ASP A 56 -17.67 -0.28 -2.68
CA ASP A 56 -18.60 -1.25 -2.10
C ASP A 56 -18.40 -1.44 -0.60
N LEU A 57 -17.15 -1.45 -0.11
CA LEU A 57 -16.87 -1.67 1.31
C LEU A 57 -17.44 -0.58 2.23
N PRO A 58 -17.30 0.73 1.96
CA PRO A 58 -17.91 1.76 2.81
C PRO A 58 -19.44 1.67 2.83
N ARG A 59 -20.05 1.30 1.69
CA ARG A 59 -21.50 1.12 1.58
C ARG A 59 -21.98 -0.09 2.38
N GLN A 60 -21.26 -1.21 2.35
CA GLN A 60 -21.55 -2.38 3.18
C GLN A 60 -21.41 -2.07 4.68
N ILE A 61 -20.36 -1.34 5.08
CA ILE A 61 -20.14 -0.91 6.47
C ILE A 61 -21.30 -0.02 6.94
N LEU A 62 -21.71 0.97 6.15
CA LEU A 62 -22.83 1.86 6.50
C LEU A 62 -24.14 1.08 6.64
N ASN A 63 -24.41 0.13 5.74
CA ASN A 63 -25.58 -0.73 5.81
C ASN A 63 -25.56 -1.66 7.05
N ALA A 64 -24.39 -2.20 7.41
CA ALA A 64 -24.24 -3.02 8.60
C ALA A 64 -24.45 -2.20 9.89
N GLN A 65 -23.87 -1.00 9.96
CA GLN A 65 -24.03 -0.09 11.09
C GLN A 65 -25.49 0.36 11.26
N THR A 66 -26.15 0.77 10.17
CA THR A 66 -27.56 1.16 10.20
C THR A 66 -28.46 0.01 10.59
N LYS A 67 -28.18 -1.22 10.13
CA LYS A 67 -28.91 -2.43 10.55
C LYS A 67 -28.71 -2.75 12.03
N ALA A 68 -27.48 -2.64 12.54
CA ALA A 68 -27.16 -2.88 13.95
C ALA A 68 -27.78 -1.81 14.88
N ARG A 69 -27.88 -0.55 14.43
CA ARG A 69 -28.46 0.56 15.19
C ARG A 69 -30.00 0.58 15.20
N LYS A 70 -30.66 -0.33 14.47
CA LYS A 70 -32.13 -0.44 14.53
C LYS A 70 -32.55 -0.81 15.96
N PRO A 71 -33.64 -0.21 16.48
CA PRO A 71 -34.09 -0.43 17.87
C PRO A 71 -34.44 -1.90 18.14
N GLU A 72 -34.82 -2.65 17.12
CA GLU A 72 -35.11 -4.09 17.16
C GLU A 72 -33.86 -4.96 17.48
N ASN A 73 -32.67 -4.46 17.17
CA ASN A 73 -31.41 -5.20 17.29
C ASN A 73 -30.56 -4.78 18.51
N ILE A 74 -30.98 -3.75 19.25
CA ILE A 74 -30.24 -3.22 20.40
C ILE A 74 -30.77 -3.87 21.68
N LYS A 75 -29.90 -4.53 22.46
CA LYS A 75 -30.30 -5.11 23.76
C LYS A 75 -30.43 -4.01 24.82
N LYS A 76 -31.32 -4.19 25.79
CA LYS A 76 -31.59 -3.18 26.84
C LYS A 76 -30.36 -2.91 27.72
N GLU A 77 -29.52 -3.92 27.89
CA GLU A 77 -28.25 -3.85 28.60
C GLU A 77 -27.23 -2.95 27.87
N ASP A 78 -27.24 -2.98 26.54
CA ASP A 78 -26.34 -2.19 25.69
C ASP A 78 -26.67 -0.69 25.78
N VAL A 79 -27.96 -0.34 25.83
CA VAL A 79 -28.42 1.06 26.04
C VAL A 79 -28.00 1.58 27.41
N ARG A 80 -28.11 0.73 28.45
CA ARG A 80 -27.70 1.10 29.81
C ARG A 80 -26.19 1.38 29.88
N GLY A 81 -25.37 0.58 29.21
CA GLY A 81 -23.93 0.82 29.11
C GLY A 81 -23.60 2.13 28.40
N MET A 82 -24.29 2.41 27.30
CA MET A 82 -24.12 3.64 26.50
C MET A 82 -24.43 4.91 27.30
N LEU A 83 -25.59 4.92 27.98
CA LEU A 83 -26.00 6.06 28.81
C LEU A 83 -25.00 6.30 29.96
N VAL A 84 -24.52 5.23 30.60
CA VAL A 84 -23.54 5.36 31.70
C VAL A 84 -22.22 5.97 31.21
N GLU A 85 -21.74 5.58 30.02
CA GLU A 85 -20.52 6.17 29.45
C GLU A 85 -20.72 7.61 28.97
N ASP A 86 -21.89 7.94 28.40
CA ASP A 86 -22.22 9.33 28.06
C ASP A 86 -22.24 10.21 29.33
N PHE A 87 -22.87 9.75 30.42
CA PHE A 87 -22.86 10.45 31.71
C PHE A 87 -21.45 10.62 32.28
N LYS A 88 -20.58 9.60 32.16
CA LYS A 88 -19.17 9.72 32.57
C LYS A 88 -18.41 10.74 31.71
N ARG A 89 -18.70 10.81 30.40
CA ARG A 89 -18.11 11.77 29.48
C ARG A 89 -18.54 13.20 29.80
N PHE A 90 -19.80 13.42 30.17
CA PHE A 90 -20.31 14.71 30.63
C PHE A 90 -19.73 15.16 31.97
N LYS A 91 -19.46 14.24 32.90
CA LYS A 91 -18.82 14.58 34.19
C LYS A 91 -17.31 14.81 34.10
N LYS A 92 -16.68 14.50 32.96
CA LYS A 92 -15.23 14.65 32.73
C LYS A 92 -14.90 15.91 31.91
N SER A 93 -15.90 16.65 31.46
CA SER A 93 -15.78 18.00 30.89
C SER A 93 -16.11 19.06 31.92
#